data_AF-A0A6H1NJA1-F1
#
_entry.id   AF-A0A6H1NJA1-F1
#
_cell.length_a   1.000
_cell.length_b   1.000
_cell.length_c   1.000
_cell.angle_alpha   90.00
_cell.angle_beta   90.00
_cell.angle_gamma   90.00
#
_symmetry.space_group_name_H-M   'P 1'
#
loop_
_entity.id
_entity.type
_entity.pdbx_description
1 polymer ?
#
loop_
_entity_poly.entity_id
_entity_poly.type
_entity_poly.pdbx_seq_one_letter_code
_entity_poly.pdbx_strand_id
1 'polypeptide(L)'
;MCGPLSLNDEQFGYAFANTVTEVESAVLFERYAIPSPGRPLFDAAFANGIRNSCASVDTGNEKPGPLLLISGQEDCPLSEPFIPAVHGHYGRSGAVTELKQLVDRGHSIVMDHG
;
A
#
# COMPACT_ATOMS: atom_id res chain seq x y z
N MET A 1 20.40 6.92 -3.72
CA MET A 1 19.50 7.41 -2.65
C MET A 1 19.59 6.42 -1.49
N CYS A 2 20.26 6.77 -0.39
CA CYS A 2 20.50 5.86 0.75
C CYS A 2 20.31 6.58 2.10
N GLY A 3 19.36 7.50 2.19
CA GLY A 3 19.03 8.25 3.40
C GLY A 3 17.57 8.01 3.83
N PRO A 4 17.21 8.40 5.05
CA PRO A 4 15.82 8.38 5.50
C PRO A 4 14.97 9.35 4.65
N LEU A 5 13.74 8.94 4.37
CA LEU A 5 12.71 9.76 3.74
C LEU A 5 11.71 10.18 4.81
N SER A 6 11.51 11.48 4.95
CA SER A 6 10.51 12.05 5.83
C SER A 6 9.54 12.87 5.00
N LEU A 7 8.26 12.80 5.35
CA LEU A 7 7.23 13.66 4.79
C LEU A 7 6.98 14.82 5.76
N ASN A 8 6.60 15.97 5.22
CA ASN A 8 5.90 16.98 6.03
C ASN A 8 4.41 16.60 6.16
N ASP A 9 3.70 17.37 6.96
CA ASP A 9 2.27 17.21 7.23
C ASP A 9 1.42 17.25 5.95
N GLU A 10 1.67 18.20 5.05
CA GLU A 10 0.96 18.34 3.78
C GLU A 10 1.16 17.12 2.88
N GLN A 11 2.41 16.65 2.74
CA GLN A 11 2.75 15.47 1.96
C GLN A 11 2.14 14.20 2.55
N PHE A 12 2.12 14.07 3.87
CA PHE A 12 1.46 12.95 4.54
C PHE A 12 -0.06 13.00 4.33
N GLY A 13 -0.68 14.18 4.47
CA GLY A 13 -2.09 14.37 4.20
C GLY A 13 -2.47 13.97 2.78
N TYR A 14 -1.68 14.40 1.80
CA TYR A 14 -1.91 14.06 0.39
C TYR A 14 -1.71 12.56 0.10
N ALA A 15 -0.64 11.94 0.62
CA ALA A 15 -0.28 10.59 0.23
C ALA A 15 -0.92 9.50 1.12
N PHE A 16 -1.07 9.75 2.42
CA PHE A 16 -1.45 8.73 3.39
C PHE A 16 -2.82 8.96 4.03
N ALA A 17 -3.28 10.20 4.12
CA ALA A 17 -4.47 10.59 4.87
C ALA A 17 -5.43 11.49 4.05
N ASN A 18 -5.54 11.23 2.74
CA ASN A 18 -6.23 12.10 1.79
C ASN A 18 -7.78 12.02 1.86
N THR A 19 -8.29 11.04 2.60
CA THR A 19 -9.74 10.78 2.73
C THR A 19 -10.29 11.18 4.10
N VAL A 20 -9.44 11.71 4.99
CA VAL A 20 -9.84 12.16 6.32
C VAL A 20 -9.78 13.68 6.42
N THR A 21 -10.33 14.21 7.51
CA THR A 21 -10.25 15.66 7.79
C THR A 21 -8.81 16.11 8.04
N GLU A 22 -8.49 17.39 7.80
CA GLU A 22 -7.17 17.95 8.11
C GLU A 22 -6.78 17.76 9.59
N VAL A 23 -7.74 17.89 10.50
CA VAL A 23 -7.53 17.68 11.94
C VAL A 23 -7.13 16.23 12.22
N GLU A 24 -7.82 15.28 11.61
CA GLU A 24 -7.49 13.87 11.77
C GLU A 24 -6.15 13.51 11.10
N SER A 25 -5.89 14.02 9.89
CA SER A 25 -4.60 13.88 9.21
C SER A 25 -3.45 14.37 10.10
N ALA A 26 -3.60 15.54 10.76
CA ALA A 26 -2.60 16.07 11.69
C ALA A 26 -2.38 15.15 12.90
N VAL A 27 -3.45 14.60 13.48
CA VAL A 27 -3.37 13.62 14.59
C VAL A 27 -2.68 12.34 14.14
N LEU A 28 -2.99 11.83 12.95
CA LEU A 28 -2.35 10.64 12.38
C LEU A 28 -0.87 10.90 12.10
N PHE A 29 -0.52 12.07 11.56
CA PHE A 29 0.85 12.47 11.30
C PHE A 29 1.67 12.53 12.59
N GLU A 30 1.17 13.25 13.61
CA GLU A 30 1.86 13.37 14.90
C GLU A 30 2.08 11.99 15.56
N ARG A 31 1.10 11.09 15.43
CA ARG A 31 1.13 9.80 16.11
C ARG A 31 1.95 8.73 15.38
N TYR A 32 1.91 8.71 14.05
CA TYR A 32 2.39 7.57 13.25
C TYR A 32 3.50 7.90 12.26
N ALA A 33 3.71 9.17 11.90
CA ALA A 33 4.74 9.52 10.93
C ALA A 33 6.14 9.37 11.53
N ILE A 34 6.94 8.48 10.94
CA ILE A 34 8.35 8.30 11.24
C ILE A 34 9.17 8.31 9.94
N PRO A 35 10.45 8.71 9.98
CA PRO A 35 11.32 8.62 8.81
C PRO A 35 11.46 7.15 8.36
N SER A 36 11.18 6.89 7.09
CA SER A 36 11.29 5.55 6.49
C SER A 36 12.65 5.35 5.81
N PRO A 37 13.27 4.16 5.86
CA PRO A 37 14.43 3.87 5.04
C PRO A 37 14.05 3.93 3.54
N GLY A 38 14.68 4.83 2.78
CA GLY A 38 14.28 5.04 1.38
C GLY A 38 14.55 3.86 0.45
N ARG A 39 15.59 3.05 0.73
CA ARG A 39 15.98 1.93 -0.14
C ARG A 39 14.87 0.88 -0.34
N PRO A 40 14.33 0.24 0.71
CA PRO A 40 13.26 -0.76 0.55
C PRO A 40 12.01 -0.18 -0.09
N LEU A 41 11.67 1.08 0.18
CA LEU A 41 10.54 1.76 -0.47
C LEU A 41 10.71 1.80 -1.99
N PHE A 42 11.88 2.23 -2.48
CA PHE A 42 12.14 2.31 -3.91
C PHE A 42 12.33 0.92 -4.56
N ASP A 43 12.92 -0.04 -3.85
CA ASP A 43 13.02 -1.42 -4.36
C ASP A 43 11.63 -2.02 -4.62
N ALA A 44 10.64 -1.74 -3.75
CA ALA A 44 9.24 -2.15 -3.95
C ALA A 44 8.55 -1.36 -5.09
N ALA A 45 8.66 -0.03 -5.07
CA ALA A 45 7.99 0.84 -6.05
C ALA A 45 8.39 0.54 -7.50
N PHE A 46 9.64 0.15 -7.74
CA PHE A 46 10.16 -0.16 -9.08
C PHE A 46 10.24 -1.66 -9.38
N ALA A 47 9.75 -2.53 -8.49
CA ALA A 47 9.92 -3.98 -8.61
C ALA A 47 9.41 -4.55 -9.94
N ASN A 48 8.27 -4.04 -10.43
CA ASN A 48 7.64 -4.50 -11.67
C ASN A 48 8.48 -4.21 -12.93
N GLY A 49 9.40 -3.24 -12.88
CA GLY A 49 10.29 -2.88 -13.99
C GLY A 49 11.66 -3.57 -13.94
N ILE A 50 11.99 -4.26 -12.84
CA ILE A 50 13.32 -4.83 -12.60
C ILE A 50 13.24 -6.35 -12.67
N ARG A 51 13.91 -6.93 -13.67
CA ARG A 51 14.05 -8.39 -13.77
C ARG A 51 14.79 -8.92 -12.53
N ASN A 52 14.25 -9.95 -11.89
CA ASN A 52 14.79 -10.55 -10.67
C ASN A 52 14.95 -9.54 -9.53
N SER A 53 14.00 -8.62 -9.37
CA SER A 53 13.99 -7.66 -8.27
C SER A 53 14.16 -8.37 -6.91
N CYS A 54 14.94 -7.78 -6.00
CA CYS A 54 15.04 -8.24 -4.61
C CYS A 54 13.69 -8.17 -3.87
N ALA A 55 12.70 -7.45 -4.42
CA ALA A 55 11.33 -7.35 -3.91
C ALA A 55 10.35 -8.31 -4.63
N SER A 56 10.84 -9.31 -5.38
CA SER A 56 9.98 -10.29 -6.07
C SER A 56 9.17 -11.14 -5.07
N VAL A 57 7.91 -11.42 -5.41
CA VAL A 57 7.01 -12.27 -4.60
C VAL A 57 6.65 -13.53 -5.40
N ASP A 58 6.77 -14.70 -4.77
CA ASP A 58 6.31 -15.97 -5.35
C ASP A 58 4.79 -16.12 -5.19
N THR A 59 4.05 -15.57 -6.15
CA THR A 59 2.60 -15.69 -6.24
C THR A 59 2.13 -17.04 -6.81
N GLY A 60 3.08 -17.89 -7.25
CA GLY A 60 2.82 -19.21 -7.85
C GLY A 60 3.04 -20.39 -6.91
N ASN A 61 3.28 -20.15 -5.62
CA ASN A 61 3.47 -21.18 -4.61
C ASN A 61 2.38 -22.27 -4.71
N GLU A 62 2.77 -23.55 -4.57
CA GLU A 62 1.89 -24.72 -4.75
C GLU A 62 0.91 -24.92 -3.59
N LYS A 63 1.22 -24.43 -2.39
CA LYS A 63 0.38 -24.59 -1.17
C LYS A 63 0.17 -23.29 -0.42
N PRO A 64 -0.38 -22.24 -1.06
CA PRO A 64 -0.64 -20.98 -0.41
C PRO A 64 -1.84 -21.12 0.54
N GLY A 65 -1.80 -20.41 1.67
CA GLY A 65 -2.98 -20.23 2.51
C GLY A 65 -4.02 -19.32 1.83
N PRO A 66 -5.26 -19.27 2.33
CA PRO A 66 -6.25 -18.30 1.89
C PRO A 66 -5.76 -16.85 2.07
N LEU A 67 -6.13 -15.96 1.15
CA LEU A 67 -5.73 -14.55 1.12
C LEU A 67 -6.97 -13.65 1.03
N LEU A 68 -7.03 -12.63 1.87
CA LEU A 68 -7.99 -11.52 1.73
C LEU A 68 -7.21 -10.25 1.44
N LEU A 69 -7.41 -9.70 0.25
CA LEU A 69 -6.89 -8.40 -0.14
C LEU A 69 -7.93 -7.33 0.18
N ILE A 70 -7.52 -6.28 0.90
CA ILE A 70 -8.36 -5.13 1.23
C ILE A 70 -7.70 -3.88 0.67
N SER A 71 -8.46 -3.02 -0.01
CA SER A 71 -7.94 -1.76 -0.54
C SER A 71 -8.96 -0.63 -0.47
N GLY A 72 -8.47 0.58 -0.25
CA GLY A 72 -9.24 1.81 -0.45
C GLY A 72 -9.19 2.25 -1.92
N GLN A 73 -10.31 2.70 -2.47
CA GLN A 73 -10.37 3.16 -3.87
C GLN A 73 -9.74 4.55 -4.07
N GLU A 74 -9.60 5.33 -3.00
CA GLU A 74 -9.01 6.66 -3.02
C GLU A 74 -7.54 6.63 -2.52
N ASP A 75 -6.90 5.47 -2.45
CA ASP A 75 -5.48 5.34 -2.10
C ASP A 75 -4.60 6.04 -3.16
N CYS A 76 -3.93 7.12 -2.76
CA CYS A 76 -3.12 7.91 -3.68
C CYS A 76 -1.84 7.16 -4.13
N PRO A 77 -1.00 6.61 -3.22
CA PRO A 77 0.15 5.79 -3.58
C PRO A 77 -0.18 4.55 -4.40
N LEU A 78 -1.29 3.88 -4.11
CA LEU A 78 -1.69 2.61 -4.72
C LEU A 78 -3.00 2.74 -5.50
N SER A 79 -3.05 3.71 -6.41
CA SER A 79 -4.23 3.99 -7.22
C SER A 79 -4.66 2.82 -8.11
N GLU A 80 -5.94 2.82 -8.52
CA GLU A 80 -6.45 1.80 -9.42
C GLU A 80 -5.66 1.74 -10.75
N PRO A 81 -5.39 0.54 -11.30
CA PRO A 81 -5.91 -0.78 -10.90
C PRO A 81 -4.91 -1.62 -10.07
N PHE A 82 -4.09 -1.01 -9.21
CA PHE A 82 -2.97 -1.71 -8.57
C PHE A 82 -3.37 -2.99 -7.81
N ILE A 83 -4.27 -2.91 -6.83
CA ILE A 83 -4.68 -4.07 -6.02
C ILE A 83 -5.49 -5.11 -6.83
N PRO A 84 -6.40 -4.72 -7.74
CA PRO A 84 -6.97 -5.66 -8.71
C PRO A 84 -5.93 -6.44 -9.52
N ALA A 85 -4.82 -5.81 -9.93
CA ALA A 85 -3.74 -6.52 -10.60
C ALA A 85 -3.01 -7.52 -9.67
N VAL A 86 -2.80 -7.14 -8.40
CA VAL A 86 -2.29 -8.05 -7.35
C VAL A 86 -3.20 -9.26 -7.18
N HIS A 87 -4.51 -9.06 -7.10
CA HIS A 87 -5.49 -10.16 -7.06
C HIS A 87 -5.34 -11.10 -8.26
N GLY A 88 -5.21 -10.53 -9.46
CA GLY A 88 -4.99 -11.28 -10.70
C GLY A 88 -3.72 -12.15 -10.69
N HIS A 89 -2.63 -11.71 -10.05
CA HIS A 89 -1.40 -12.51 -9.93
C HIS A 89 -1.63 -13.82 -9.17
N TYR A 90 -2.51 -13.82 -8.18
CA TYR A 90 -2.86 -15.04 -7.43
C TYR A 90 -3.89 -15.93 -8.14
N GLY A 91 -4.47 -15.49 -9.27
CA GLY A 91 -5.48 -16.26 -10.01
C GLY A 91 -4.96 -17.58 -10.61
N ARG A 92 -3.64 -17.78 -10.67
CA ARG A 92 -3.00 -19.04 -11.09
C ARG A 92 -2.51 -19.90 -9.93
N SER A 93 -2.64 -19.40 -8.69
CA SER A 93 -2.24 -20.11 -7.48
C SER A 93 -3.36 -21.05 -7.02
N GLY A 94 -3.03 -22.00 -6.13
CA GLY A 94 -4.04 -22.80 -5.43
C GLY A 94 -4.79 -22.06 -4.32
N ALA A 95 -4.52 -20.76 -4.11
CA ALA A 95 -5.08 -19.99 -3.00
C ALA A 95 -6.54 -19.64 -3.26
N VAL A 96 -7.37 -19.73 -2.22
CA VAL A 96 -8.63 -18.97 -2.19
C VAL A 96 -8.26 -17.51 -1.93
N THR A 97 -8.43 -16.65 -2.93
CA THR A 97 -8.08 -15.23 -2.85
C THR A 97 -9.31 -14.36 -3.06
N GLU A 98 -9.69 -13.59 -2.06
CA GLU A 98 -10.77 -12.61 -2.13
C GLU A 98 -10.22 -11.18 -2.20
N LEU A 99 -10.96 -10.29 -2.84
CA LEU A 99 -10.67 -8.86 -2.91
C LEU A 99 -11.88 -8.07 -2.39
N LYS A 100 -11.63 -7.22 -1.38
CA LYS A 100 -12.59 -6.26 -0.84
C LYS A 100 -12.09 -4.84 -1.10
N GLN A 101 -12.78 -4.13 -1.97
CA GLN A 101 -12.54 -2.71 -2.21
C GLN A 101 -13.52 -1.88 -1.38
N LEU A 102 -13.00 -0.86 -0.70
CA LEU A 102 -13.75 0.07 0.13
C LEU A 102 -13.78 1.43 -0.56
N VAL A 103 -14.99 1.89 -0.86
CA VAL A 103 -15.27 3.18 -1.48
C VAL A 103 -14.93 4.29 -0.49
N ASP A 104 -14.46 5.43 -0.99
CA ASP A 104 -14.14 6.64 -0.21
C ASP A 104 -13.03 6.44 0.85
N ARG A 105 -12.24 5.36 0.75
CA ARG A 105 -11.14 5.05 1.69
C ARG A 105 -9.79 5.22 1.01
N GLY A 106 -8.83 5.78 1.75
CA GLY A 106 -7.44 5.98 1.32
C GLY A 106 -6.47 5.01 1.98
N HIS A 107 -5.19 5.40 2.04
CA HIS A 107 -4.11 4.57 2.55
C HIS A 107 -4.15 4.36 4.08
N SER A 108 -4.75 5.30 4.82
CA SER A 108 -4.85 5.29 6.29
C SER A 108 -5.90 4.33 6.86
N ILE A 109 -6.61 3.57 6.03
CA ILE A 109 -7.83 2.77 6.32
C ILE A 109 -7.80 1.85 7.55
N VAL A 110 -6.62 1.51 8.09
CA VAL A 110 -6.46 0.68 9.30
C VAL A 110 -6.16 1.50 10.55
N MET A 111 -6.06 2.82 10.43
CA MET A 111 -5.62 3.76 11.47
C MET A 111 -6.58 4.95 11.65
N ASP A 112 -7.43 5.25 10.67
CA ASP A 112 -8.39 6.35 10.71
C ASP A 112 -9.77 5.94 11.27
N HIS A 113 -10.65 6.93 11.46
CA HIS A 113 -12.02 6.74 11.96
C HIS A 113 -13.03 6.44 10.85
N GLY A 114 -12.55 6.24 9.62
CA GLY A 114 -13.41 6.11 8.46
C GLY A 114 -12.71 5.39 7.35
#